data_AF-A0A957BPL1-F1
#
_entry.id   AF-A0A957BPL1-F1
#
_cell.length_a   1.000
_cell.length_b   1.000
_cell.length_c   1.000
_cell.angle_alpha   90.00
_cell.angle_beta   90.00
_cell.angle_gamma   90.00
#
_symmetry.space_group_name_H-M   'P 1'
#
loop_
_entity.id
_entity.type
_entity.pdbx_description
1 polymer ?
#
loop_
_entity_poly.entity_id
_entity_poly.type
_entity_poly.pdbx_seq_one_letter_code
_entity_poly.pdbx_strand_id
1 'polypeptide(L)'
;QPPKPSADLIKSVVNVLDKNRLITTELYVKGPEFFEVRIAATIEADPLASFGEVKKQVLEALKDSPQLDPYQQRFGQDFYPTNLYNVILNVPDVRAVRLLTVQVRGAEIKADDMSKPHAVPKDGLLYGTDHEIEVVPPADDDEQ
;
A
#
# COMPACT_ATOMS: atom_id res chain seq x y z
N GLN A 1 -6.30 -10.06 -7.60
CA GLN A 1 -5.03 -10.80 -7.70
C GLN A 1 -4.06 -9.97 -8.55
N PRO A 2 -2.81 -9.79 -8.10
CA PRO A 2 -1.81 -9.07 -8.87
C PRO A 2 -1.38 -9.88 -10.12
N PRO A 3 -0.96 -9.22 -11.21
CA PRO A 3 -0.60 -9.89 -12.45
C PRO A 3 0.69 -10.70 -12.29
N LYS A 4 0.64 -12.00 -12.61
CA LYS A 4 1.83 -12.86 -12.65
C LYS A 4 2.31 -13.05 -14.09
N PRO A 5 3.58 -12.78 -14.43
CA PRO A 5 4.07 -12.98 -15.79
C PRO A 5 4.04 -14.47 -16.18
N SER A 6 3.65 -14.75 -17.42
CA SER A 6 3.63 -16.11 -17.95
C SER A 6 5.06 -16.63 -18.22
N ALA A 7 5.22 -17.95 -18.23
CA ALA A 7 6.50 -18.57 -18.53
C ALA A 7 7.02 -18.18 -19.94
N ASP A 8 6.12 -18.01 -20.91
CA ASP A 8 6.48 -17.64 -22.27
C ASP A 8 6.93 -16.18 -22.38
N LEU A 9 6.32 -15.27 -21.61
CA LEU A 9 6.80 -13.90 -21.49
C LEU A 9 8.22 -13.86 -20.90
N ILE A 10 8.45 -14.60 -19.81
CA ILE A 10 9.78 -14.69 -19.18
C ILE A 10 10.82 -15.21 -20.17
N LYS A 11 10.55 -16.31 -20.87
CA LYS A 11 11.45 -16.87 -21.90
C LYS A 11 11.73 -15.87 -23.02
N SER A 12 10.70 -15.15 -23.47
CA SER A 12 10.84 -14.15 -24.53
C SER A 12 11.75 -13.00 -24.11
N VAL A 13 11.61 -12.52 -22.88
CA VAL A 13 12.49 -11.47 -22.32
C VAL A 13 13.93 -11.99 -22.18
N VAL A 14 14.13 -13.21 -21.67
CA VAL A 14 15.46 -13.83 -21.59
C VAL A 14 16.12 -13.88 -22.96
N ASN A 15 15.41 -14.36 -23.99
CA ASN A 15 15.96 -14.48 -25.35
C ASN A 15 16.36 -13.13 -25.96
N VAL A 16 15.69 -12.03 -25.60
CA VAL A 16 16.04 -10.68 -26.06
C VAL A 16 17.30 -10.18 -25.34
N LEU A 17 17.36 -10.38 -24.03
CA LEU A 17 18.47 -9.91 -23.19
C LEU A 17 19.76 -10.72 -23.40
N ASP A 18 19.64 -12.03 -23.65
CA ASP A 18 20.79 -12.94 -23.85
C ASP A 18 21.66 -12.53 -25.05
N LYS A 19 21.07 -11.89 -26.06
CA LYS A 19 21.80 -11.32 -27.22
C LYS A 19 22.82 -10.25 -26.85
N ASN A 20 22.65 -9.59 -25.70
CA ASN A 20 23.51 -8.51 -25.22
C ASN A 20 24.37 -8.93 -24.02
N ARG A 21 24.36 -10.22 -23.68
CA ARG A 21 25.06 -10.76 -22.51
C ARG A 21 26.56 -10.93 -22.79
N LEU A 22 27.40 -10.74 -21.77
CA LEU A 22 28.83 -11.06 -21.85
C LEU A 22 29.05 -12.57 -21.72
N ILE A 23 30.09 -13.09 -22.37
CA ILE A 23 30.39 -14.54 -22.47
C ILE A 23 30.47 -15.20 -21.08
N THR A 24 30.95 -14.49 -20.07
CA THR A 24 31.17 -15.01 -18.70
C THR A 24 30.04 -14.66 -17.72
N THR A 25 28.90 -14.18 -18.19
CA THR A 25 27.77 -13.80 -17.31
C THR A 25 26.61 -14.76 -17.48
N GLU A 26 25.93 -15.10 -16.39
CA GLU A 26 24.67 -15.84 -16.42
C GLU A 26 23.50 -14.85 -16.28
N LEU A 27 22.47 -15.05 -17.10
CA LEU A 27 21.28 -14.22 -17.12
C LEU A 27 20.06 -15.06 -16.75
N TYR A 28 19.28 -14.58 -15.80
CA TYR A 28 17.96 -15.12 -15.47
C TYR A 28 16.96 -13.97 -15.29
N VAL A 29 15.69 -14.25 -15.58
CA VAL A 29 14.60 -13.29 -15.41
C VAL A 29 13.61 -13.89 -14.41
N LYS A 30 13.32 -13.14 -13.35
CA LYS A 30 12.29 -13.46 -12.35
C LYS A 30 11.18 -12.40 -12.45
N GLY A 31 9.95 -12.82 -12.21
CA GLY A 31 8.83 -11.88 -12.07
C GLY A 31 8.82 -11.13 -10.73
N PRO A 32 8.03 -10.05 -10.63
CA PRO A 32 7.76 -9.35 -9.38
C PRO A 32 7.24 -10.30 -8.30
N GLU A 33 7.62 -10.03 -7.06
CA GLU A 33 7.00 -10.63 -5.89
C GLU A 33 6.04 -9.62 -5.26
N PHE A 34 4.76 -9.99 -5.12
CA PHE A 34 3.76 -9.08 -4.58
C PHE A 34 3.60 -9.26 -3.08
N PHE A 35 3.48 -8.14 -2.37
CA PHE A 35 3.34 -8.06 -0.93
C PHE A 35 1.99 -7.42 -0.63
N GLU A 36 1.10 -8.20 -0.03
CA GLU A 36 -0.24 -7.74 0.32
C GLU A 36 -0.16 -6.78 1.51
N VAL A 37 -0.85 -5.65 1.39
CA VAL A 37 -1.02 -4.67 2.47
C VAL A 37 -2.50 -4.57 2.83
N ARG A 38 -2.83 -4.82 4.10
CA ARG A 38 -4.16 -4.58 4.67
C ARG A 38 -4.08 -3.43 5.65
N ILE A 39 -5.14 -2.64 5.68
CA ILE A 39 -5.23 -1.45 6.51
C ILE A 39 -6.54 -1.53 7.26
N ALA A 40 -6.49 -1.40 8.57
CA ALA A 40 -7.64 -1.17 9.41
C ALA A 40 -7.52 0.23 10.02
N ALA A 41 -8.54 1.08 9.85
CA ALA A 41 -8.50 2.42 10.39
C ALA A 41 -9.85 2.86 10.97
N THR A 42 -9.79 3.54 12.12
CA THR A 42 -10.91 4.26 12.71
C THR A 42 -10.68 5.76 12.50
N ILE A 43 -11.61 6.41 11.80
CA ILE A 43 -11.47 7.76 11.29
C ILE A 43 -12.57 8.63 11.87
N GLU A 44 -12.22 9.82 12.35
CA GLU A 44 -13.19 10.86 12.70
C GLU A 44 -13.53 11.68 11.47
N ALA A 45 -14.81 11.80 11.18
CA ALA A 45 -15.31 12.67 10.11
C ALA A 45 -16.09 13.86 10.66
N ASP A 46 -16.35 14.86 9.82
CA ASP A 46 -17.26 15.95 10.16
C ASP A 46 -18.65 15.39 10.52
N PRO A 47 -19.27 15.80 11.64
CA PRO A 47 -20.61 15.35 12.03
C PRO A 47 -21.69 15.61 10.97
N LEU A 48 -21.49 16.60 10.10
CA LEU A 48 -22.44 16.96 9.05
C LEU A 48 -22.20 16.18 7.74
N ALA A 49 -21.08 15.45 7.63
CA ALA A 49 -20.73 14.69 6.44
C ALA A 49 -21.42 13.33 6.39
N SER A 50 -21.53 12.78 5.18
CA SER A 50 -22.01 11.42 4.97
C SER A 50 -20.90 10.41 5.26
N PHE A 51 -20.98 9.71 6.40
CA PHE A 51 -19.95 8.73 6.79
C PHE A 51 -19.76 7.61 5.77
N GLY A 52 -20.82 7.22 5.06
CA GLY A 52 -20.74 6.24 3.97
C GLY A 52 -19.94 6.75 2.77
N GLU A 53 -20.09 8.04 2.44
CA GLU A 53 -19.32 8.68 1.38
C GLU A 53 -17.86 8.87 1.77
N VAL A 54 -17.59 9.36 3.00
CA VAL A 54 -16.22 9.49 3.53
C VAL A 54 -15.51 8.14 3.51
N LYS A 55 -16.16 7.08 4.00
CA LYS A 55 -15.62 5.72 3.95
C LYS A 55 -15.25 5.30 2.53
N LYS A 56 -16.14 5.55 1.56
CA LYS A 56 -15.88 5.23 0.15
C LYS A 56 -14.71 6.02 -0.41
N GLN A 57 -14.66 7.33 -0.16
CA GLN A 57 -13.57 8.19 -0.64
C GLN A 57 -12.22 7.80 -0.03
N VAL A 58 -12.17 7.41 1.25
CA VAL A 58 -10.95 6.88 1.87
C VAL A 58 -10.51 5.58 1.22
N LEU A 59 -11.42 4.65 0.96
CA LEU A 59 -11.10 3.40 0.26
C LEU A 59 -10.55 3.66 -1.16
N GLU A 60 -11.13 4.62 -1.88
CA GLU A 60 -10.65 5.04 -3.20
C GLU A 60 -9.27 5.72 -3.11
N ALA A 61 -9.05 6.62 -2.15
CA ALA A 61 -7.77 7.29 -1.94
C ALA A 61 -6.65 6.31 -1.56
N LEU A 62 -6.94 5.32 -0.71
CA LEU A 62 -5.99 4.25 -0.37
C LEU A 62 -5.67 3.39 -1.59
N LYS A 63 -6.67 3.05 -2.40
CA LYS A 63 -6.47 2.25 -3.62
C LYS A 63 -5.61 2.98 -4.65
N ASP A 64 -5.79 4.29 -4.80
CA ASP A 64 -5.06 5.11 -5.78
C ASP A 64 -3.71 5.63 -5.22
N SER A 65 -3.38 5.28 -3.98
CA SER A 65 -2.12 5.67 -3.34
C SER A 65 -0.91 5.06 -4.05
N PRO A 66 0.14 5.84 -4.38
CA PRO A 66 1.35 5.34 -5.02
C PRO A 66 2.10 4.26 -4.23
N GLN A 67 1.83 4.10 -2.93
CA GLN A 67 2.44 3.05 -2.10
C GLN A 67 1.66 1.73 -2.10
N LEU A 68 0.44 1.73 -2.62
CA LEU A 68 -0.47 0.58 -2.64
C LEU A 68 -0.91 0.19 -4.05
N ASP A 69 -0.54 0.99 -5.06
CA ASP A 69 -0.68 0.68 -6.48
C ASP A 69 0.65 0.19 -7.08
N PRO A 70 0.78 -1.12 -7.40
CA PRO A 70 1.98 -1.68 -8.01
C PRO A 70 2.41 -1.01 -9.32
N TYR A 71 1.48 -0.40 -10.06
CA TYR A 71 1.79 0.23 -11.35
C TYR A 71 2.49 1.59 -11.20
N GLN A 72 2.35 2.23 -10.05
CA GLN A 72 2.99 3.52 -9.73
C GLN A 72 4.29 3.36 -8.93
N GLN A 73 4.59 2.14 -8.49
CA GLN A 73 5.74 1.83 -7.65
C GLN A 73 7.02 1.56 -8.44
N ARG A 74 8.14 1.81 -7.77
CA ARG A 74 9.42 1.23 -8.15
C ARG A 74 9.65 -0.06 -7.39
N PHE A 75 10.28 -1.01 -8.06
CA PHE A 75 10.75 -2.25 -7.44
C PHE A 75 11.65 -2.00 -6.23
N GLY A 76 11.36 -2.68 -5.11
CA GLY A 76 12.12 -2.56 -3.87
C GLY A 76 12.08 -1.19 -3.22
N GLN A 77 11.08 -0.37 -3.56
CA GLN A 77 10.85 0.90 -2.88
C GLN A 77 10.39 0.64 -1.44
N ASP A 78 11.04 1.29 -0.48
CA ASP A 78 10.68 1.22 0.94
C ASP A 78 9.23 1.67 1.17
N PHE A 79 8.57 1.01 2.11
CA PHE A 79 7.22 1.33 2.53
C PHE A 79 7.22 2.21 3.76
N TYR A 80 6.49 3.32 3.71
CA TYR A 80 6.40 4.28 4.81
C TYR A 80 4.95 4.29 5.32
N PRO A 81 4.64 3.55 6.40
CA PRO A 81 3.28 3.49 6.94
C PRO A 81 2.73 4.88 7.30
N THR A 82 3.58 5.79 7.78
CA THR A 82 3.20 7.17 8.11
C THR A 82 2.54 7.92 6.94
N ASN A 83 2.96 7.65 5.70
CA ASN A 83 2.38 8.32 4.53
C ASN A 83 0.90 7.94 4.31
N LEU A 84 0.42 6.83 4.89
CA LEU A 84 -1.00 6.47 4.83
C LEU A 84 -1.87 7.46 5.63
N TYR A 85 -1.35 8.06 6.71
CA TYR A 85 -2.06 9.14 7.40
C TYR A 85 -2.32 10.30 6.45
N ASN A 86 -1.33 10.70 5.67
CA ASN A 86 -1.50 11.79 4.71
C ASN A 86 -2.52 11.44 3.62
N VAL A 87 -2.54 10.19 3.15
CA VAL A 87 -3.55 9.75 2.16
C VAL A 87 -4.95 9.87 2.75
N ILE A 88 -5.15 9.44 3.99
CA ILE A 88 -6.45 9.44 4.66
C ILE A 88 -6.88 10.87 5.03
N LEU A 89 -5.99 11.68 5.61
CA LEU A 89 -6.27 13.05 6.06
C LEU A 89 -6.52 14.03 4.91
N ASN A 90 -6.08 13.72 3.69
CA ASN A 90 -6.37 14.54 2.51
C ASN A 90 -7.76 14.27 1.91
N VAL A 91 -8.50 13.29 2.42
CA VAL A 91 -9.88 13.04 1.99
C VAL A 91 -10.80 14.11 2.60
N PRO A 92 -11.69 14.73 1.81
CA PRO A 92 -12.67 15.67 2.33
C PRO A 92 -13.44 15.13 3.53
N ASP A 93 -13.76 16.03 4.46
CA ASP A 93 -14.53 15.75 5.67
C ASP A 93 -13.88 14.78 6.67
N VAL A 94 -12.65 14.30 6.42
CA VAL A 94 -11.83 13.61 7.43
C VAL A 94 -11.19 14.64 8.36
N ARG A 95 -11.38 14.47 9.67
CA ARG A 95 -10.80 15.33 10.72
C ARG A 95 -9.56 14.71 11.35
N ALA A 96 -9.62 13.42 11.68
CA ALA A 96 -8.54 12.73 12.36
C ALA A 96 -8.54 11.23 12.06
N VAL A 97 -7.39 10.59 12.25
CA VAL A 97 -7.24 9.13 12.24
C VAL A 97 -6.94 8.70 13.68
N ARG A 98 -7.90 8.06 14.35
CA ARG A 98 -7.75 7.63 15.75
C ARG A 98 -6.82 6.45 15.90
N LEU A 99 -7.00 5.48 15.02
CA LEU A 99 -6.29 4.22 15.03
C LEU A 99 -5.99 3.86 13.59
N LEU A 100 -4.73 3.50 13.34
CA LEU A 100 -4.28 2.96 12.07
C LEU A 100 -3.46 1.71 12.34
N THR A 101 -3.97 0.57 11.91
CA THR A 101 -3.28 -0.71 11.93
C THR A 101 -2.94 -1.11 10.50
N VAL A 102 -1.69 -1.47 10.28
CA VAL A 102 -1.17 -1.85 8.96
C VAL A 102 -0.60 -3.26 9.04
N GLN A 103 -1.00 -4.11 8.11
CA GLN A 103 -0.48 -5.47 7.99
C GLN A 103 0.19 -5.63 6.64
N VAL A 104 1.40 -6.20 6.63
CA VAL A 104 2.13 -6.57 5.42
C VAL A 104 2.33 -8.08 5.42
N ARG A 105 1.81 -8.78 4.40
CA ARG A 105 1.78 -10.25 4.34
C ARG A 105 1.13 -10.90 5.57
N GLY A 106 0.12 -10.24 6.13
CA GLY A 106 -0.58 -10.70 7.34
C GLY A 106 0.18 -10.48 8.65
N ALA A 107 1.40 -9.91 8.61
CA ALA A 107 2.12 -9.50 9.81
C ALA A 107 1.80 -8.02 10.11
N GLU A 108 1.31 -7.75 11.31
CA GLU A 108 1.03 -6.40 11.77
C GLU A 108 2.31 -5.62 12.05
N ILE A 109 2.36 -4.38 11.56
CA ILE A 109 3.40 -3.41 11.88
C ILE A 109 3.09 -2.85 13.27
N LYS A 110 4.03 -3.01 14.20
CA LYS A 110 3.90 -2.45 15.54
C LYS A 110 3.89 -0.92 15.50
N ALA A 111 3.17 -0.30 16.43
CA ALA A 111 3.09 1.15 16.55
C ALA A 111 4.48 1.83 16.58
N ASP A 112 5.44 1.28 17.32
CA ASP A 112 6.82 1.80 17.41
C ASP A 112 7.58 1.76 16.07
N ASP A 113 7.17 0.87 15.16
CA ASP A 113 7.78 0.69 13.86
C ASP A 113 7.05 1.46 12.75
N MET A 114 5.84 1.97 12.98
CA MET A 114 5.07 2.76 12.00
C MET A 114 5.83 3.98 11.47
N SER A 115 6.72 4.56 12.29
CA SER A 115 7.55 5.72 11.94
C SER A 115 8.77 5.38 11.08
N LYS A 116 9.09 4.09 10.91
CA LYS A 116 10.29 3.62 10.22
C LYS A 116 9.97 3.11 8.82
N PRO A 117 10.89 3.28 7.86
CA PRO A 117 10.78 2.61 6.57
C PRO A 117 10.79 1.10 6.76
N HIS A 118 9.83 0.43 6.14
CA HIS A 118 9.76 -1.02 6.02
C HIS A 118 10.40 -1.42 4.70
N ALA A 119 11.53 -2.11 4.78
CA ALA A 119 12.28 -2.52 3.60
C ALA A 119 11.48 -3.54 2.77
N VAL A 120 11.34 -3.25 1.49
CA VAL A 120 10.74 -4.17 0.51
C VAL A 120 11.88 -4.84 -0.27
N PRO A 121 11.83 -6.17 -0.51
CA PRO A 121 12.84 -6.84 -1.34
C PRO A 121 12.98 -6.19 -2.72
N LYS A 122 14.16 -6.31 -3.34
CA LYS A 122 14.49 -5.62 -4.60
C LYS A 122 13.55 -5.95 -5.77
N ASP A 123 12.91 -7.11 -5.75
CA ASP A 123 11.93 -7.58 -6.73
C ASP A 123 10.48 -7.45 -6.21
N GLY A 124 10.29 -6.80 -5.06
CA GLY A 124 9.03 -6.65 -4.38
C GLY A 124 8.23 -5.43 -4.82
N LEU A 125 6.92 -5.62 -4.90
CA LEU A 125 5.91 -4.58 -5.08
C LEU A 125 4.79 -4.77 -4.05
N LEU A 126 4.24 -3.69 -3.51
CA LEU A 126 3.16 -3.72 -2.54
C LEU A 126 1.82 -3.49 -3.24
N TYR A 127 0.76 -4.09 -2.72
CA TYR A 127 -0.59 -3.81 -3.20
C TYR A 127 -1.59 -3.77 -2.04
N GLY A 128 -2.50 -2.81 -2.10
CA GLY A 128 -3.61 -2.71 -1.14
C GLY A 128 -4.76 -3.65 -1.49
N THR A 129 -5.27 -4.39 -0.50
CA THR A 129 -6.53 -5.16 -0.62
C THR A 129 -7.22 -5.24 0.73
N ASP A 130 -8.54 -5.45 0.70
CA ASP A 130 -9.37 -5.76 1.88
C ASP A 130 -9.18 -4.78 3.05
N HIS A 131 -9.16 -3.48 2.74
CA HIS A 131 -9.08 -2.42 3.75
C HIS A 131 -10.37 -2.31 4.56
N GLU A 132 -10.25 -2.20 5.88
CA GLU A 132 -11.36 -2.07 6.81
C GLU A 132 -11.36 -0.65 7.38
N ILE A 133 -12.38 0.12 7.02
CA ILE A 133 -12.51 1.52 7.44
C ILE A 133 -13.79 1.69 8.25
N GLU A 134 -13.63 2.20 9.47
CA GLU A 134 -14.69 2.63 10.35
C GLU A 134 -14.67 4.16 10.45
N VAL A 135 -15.83 4.79 10.26
CA VAL A 135 -15.98 6.24 10.36
C VAL A 135 -16.87 6.53 11.56
N VAL A 136 -16.36 7.33 12.48
CA VAL A 136 -17.00 7.71 13.74
C VAL A 136 -17.18 9.22 13.82
N PRO A 137 -18.16 9.72 14.59
CA PRO A 137 -18.21 11.14 14.92
C PRO A 137 -16.95 11.54 15.73
N PRO A 138 -16.59 12.83 15.73
CA PRO A 138 -15.53 13.33 16.60
C PRO A 138 -15.91 13.03 18.05
N ALA A 139 -14.91 12.80 18.91
CA ALA A 139 -15.19 12.77 20.34
C ALA A 139 -15.63 14.18 20.72
N ASP A 140 -16.73 14.27 21.45
CA ASP A 140 -16.95 15.44 22.28
C ASP A 140 -15.82 15.41 23.31
N ASP A 141 -14.79 16.22 23.09
CA ASP A 141 -13.88 16.61 24.15
C ASP A 141 -14.70 17.48 25.12
N ASP A 142 -15.53 16.82 25.94
CA ASP A 142 -16.15 17.45 27.10
C ASP A 142 -14.99 17.95 27.98
N GLU A 143 -14.90 19.27 28.04
CA GLU A 143 -14.05 20.14 28.87
C GLU A 143 -13.31 19.44 30.02
N GLN A 144 -11.97 19.54 30.04
CA GLN A 144 -11.18 19.56 31.28
C GLN A 144 -10.63 20.96 31.53
#